data_AF-H3GIS6-F1
#
_entry.id   AF-H3GIS6-F1
#
_cell.length_a   1.000
_cell.length_b   1.000
_cell.length_c   1.000
_cell.angle_alpha   90.00
_cell.angle_beta   90.00
_cell.angle_gamma   90.00
#
_symmetry.space_group_name_H-M   'P 1'
#
loop_
_entity.id
_entity.type
_entity.pdbx_description
1 polymer ?
#
loop_
_entity_poly.entity_id
_entity_poly.type
_entity_poly.pdbx_seq_one_letter_code
_entity_poly.pdbx_strand_id
1 'polypeptide(L)'
;MAEPVQGRVFARLAAYNALAEDLREQTAEAKTLLTEKKAEVFTAHHSALAKVPQSARGKELVDFLEKWLTPEEEEKTEAEPEKKEEEAATEEKAEEEAPKAEEEAPKSEEEAPKSEEEAPKSEEEAPKEETEAAKEEAPKVEEAPKEDKKKEKKAEKKVEPSPYRLRAKEVVEALVLSGFITSYKDRVKNYLAEAPKEYVTDSELFVPLLEAITESKDTTVWSVVDGAIFASQLKRKAGVFSAFTQGKDVYVVANEKTNKIYFFESDVARVVLAEYAATDGFVQFDNAHFQYGVKLVYGDKFELLNLVTKEAQEAFLNTLLNVGVQYREVYNLAAEEAKTFYELKDFDMDKKEVSMEEYKGKVVLVVNVSSKCGLTPTNYPELQQLYEKYQEEGLVVLAFPCNQFKSQEPGTHEEILEFVKQYNVTFPFFEKHDVNGSNARPVFTYLKAKLPGSFGNFVKWNFTKFLVDRNGQPFKRYAPTDLPLSFEEDIKELLAKAPEPEKTEEEAKEEAEPVKSEEETATEKKEEVPTEKKEEEAPASTEEVTTDKKEEVTTSEEEVPSKEEAVSTEEVKVAVTAP
;
A
#
# COMPACT_ATOMS: atom_id res chain seq x y z
N MET A 1 -4.14 -17.98 1.05
CA MET A 1 -3.86 -17.61 -0.35
C MET A 1 -3.66 -16.11 -0.34
N ALA A 2 -2.48 -15.60 -0.73
CA ALA A 2 -2.32 -14.16 -0.90
C ALA A 2 -3.35 -13.68 -1.94
N GLU A 3 -4.03 -12.57 -1.68
CA GLU A 3 -4.90 -11.99 -2.71
C GLU A 3 -4.03 -11.62 -3.93
N PRO A 4 -4.50 -11.86 -5.16
CA PRO A 4 -3.73 -11.53 -6.35
C PRO A 4 -3.50 -10.02 -6.42
N VAL A 5 -2.30 -9.63 -6.89
CA VAL A 5 -2.02 -8.24 -7.28
C VAL A 5 -3.07 -7.75 -8.28
N GLN A 6 -3.72 -6.64 -7.97
CA GLN A 6 -4.83 -6.11 -8.75
C GLN A 6 -4.41 -4.90 -9.58
N GLY A 7 -5.12 -4.64 -10.68
CA GLY A 7 -4.95 -3.45 -11.50
C GLY A 7 -4.68 -3.77 -12.97
N ARG A 8 -4.99 -2.81 -13.84
CA ARG A 8 -4.81 -2.92 -15.30
C ARG A 8 -3.37 -3.20 -15.69
N VAL A 9 -2.40 -2.70 -14.93
CA VAL A 9 -0.96 -2.96 -15.17
C VAL A 9 -0.64 -4.46 -15.16
N PHE A 10 -1.14 -5.20 -14.17
CA PHE A 10 -0.90 -6.64 -14.05
C PHE A 10 -1.67 -7.43 -15.10
N ALA A 11 -2.92 -7.03 -15.40
CA ALA A 11 -3.71 -7.64 -16.46
C ALA A 11 -3.05 -7.46 -17.84
N ARG A 12 -2.54 -6.26 -18.13
CA ARG A 12 -1.81 -5.96 -19.38
C ARG A 12 -0.50 -6.74 -19.46
N LEU A 13 0.29 -6.80 -18.38
CA LEU A 13 1.53 -7.57 -18.35
C LEU A 13 1.28 -9.07 -18.55
N ALA A 14 0.23 -9.62 -17.92
CA ALA A 14 -0.17 -11.01 -18.13
C ALA A 14 -0.56 -11.27 -19.58
N ALA A 15 -1.32 -10.36 -20.22
CA ALA A 15 -1.67 -10.45 -21.63
C ALA A 15 -0.44 -10.38 -22.53
N TYR A 16 0.52 -9.49 -22.24
CA TYR A 16 1.80 -9.43 -22.96
C TYR A 16 2.57 -10.75 -22.88
N ASN A 17 2.68 -11.34 -21.68
CA ASN A 17 3.40 -12.59 -21.47
C ASN A 17 2.74 -13.80 -22.16
N ALA A 18 1.44 -13.71 -22.46
CA ALA A 18 0.70 -14.74 -23.19
C ALA A 18 0.81 -14.61 -24.73
N LEU A 19 1.41 -13.52 -25.24
CA LEU A 19 1.65 -13.35 -26.67
C LEU A 19 2.64 -14.39 -27.21
N ALA A 20 2.51 -14.70 -28.50
CA ALA A 20 3.42 -15.57 -29.21
C ALA A 20 4.87 -15.08 -29.10
N GLU A 21 5.82 -16.02 -29.02
CA GLU A 21 7.23 -15.72 -28.76
C GLU A 21 7.83 -14.81 -29.84
N ASP A 22 7.53 -15.08 -31.11
CA ASP A 22 7.96 -14.27 -32.26
C ASP A 22 7.46 -12.82 -32.16
N LEU A 23 6.23 -12.61 -31.67
CA LEU A 23 5.69 -11.27 -31.46
C LEU A 23 6.39 -10.57 -30.28
N ARG A 24 6.71 -11.29 -29.21
CA ARG A 24 7.45 -10.72 -28.07
C ARG A 24 8.89 -10.35 -28.46
N GLU A 25 9.55 -11.17 -29.26
CA GLU A 25 10.89 -10.89 -29.81
C GLU A 25 10.88 -9.65 -30.70
N GLN A 26 9.97 -9.59 -31.69
CA GLN A 26 9.81 -8.41 -32.54
C GLN A 26 9.42 -7.16 -31.75
N THR A 27 8.63 -7.31 -30.68
CA THR A 27 8.32 -6.19 -29.78
C THR A 27 9.58 -5.69 -29.06
N ALA A 28 10.51 -6.57 -28.67
CA ALA A 28 11.77 -6.16 -28.05
C ALA A 28 12.69 -5.43 -29.05
N GLU A 29 12.74 -5.89 -30.30
CA GLU A 29 13.43 -5.18 -31.38
C GLU A 29 12.83 -3.80 -31.63
N ALA A 30 11.49 -3.72 -31.70
CA ALA A 30 10.77 -2.46 -31.85
C ALA A 30 11.06 -1.49 -30.69
N LYS A 31 11.11 -1.96 -29.44
CA LYS A 31 11.50 -1.11 -28.28
C LYS A 31 12.89 -0.51 -28.46
N THR A 32 13.84 -1.30 -28.96
CA THR A 32 15.21 -0.87 -29.22
C THR A 32 15.22 0.20 -30.32
N LEU A 33 14.59 -0.09 -31.46
CA LEU A 33 14.46 0.84 -32.58
C LEU A 33 13.82 2.17 -32.14
N LEU A 34 12.70 2.11 -31.43
CA LEU A 34 11.97 3.30 -30.96
C LEU A 34 12.76 4.12 -29.95
N THR A 35 13.65 3.49 -29.18
CA THR A 35 14.55 4.18 -28.25
C THR A 35 15.67 4.89 -28.99
N GLU A 36 16.27 4.23 -30.00
CA GLU A 36 17.32 4.81 -30.85
C GLU A 36 16.79 5.95 -31.72
N LYS A 37 15.57 5.78 -32.25
CA LYS A 37 14.90 6.69 -33.18
C LYS A 37 13.89 7.62 -32.50
N LYS A 38 14.02 7.81 -31.19
CA LYS A 38 13.04 8.55 -30.37
C LYS A 38 12.69 9.94 -30.90
N ALA A 39 13.65 10.68 -31.46
CA ALA A 39 13.43 12.03 -31.99
C ALA A 39 12.65 12.05 -33.31
N GLU A 40 12.66 10.96 -34.06
CA GLU A 40 11.89 10.79 -35.30
C GLU A 40 10.44 10.39 -35.00
N VAL A 41 10.23 9.66 -33.90
CA VAL A 41 8.94 9.05 -33.58
C VAL A 41 8.13 9.84 -32.56
N PHE A 42 8.75 10.26 -31.46
CA PHE A 42 8.05 10.91 -30.35
C PHE A 42 8.31 12.42 -30.38
N THR A 43 7.25 13.19 -30.51
CA THR A 43 7.31 14.65 -30.65
C THR A 43 6.72 15.36 -29.42
N ALA A 44 7.15 16.61 -29.20
CA ALA A 44 6.65 17.46 -28.13
C ALA A 44 5.42 18.27 -28.58
N HIS A 45 4.23 17.92 -28.10
CA HIS A 45 3.02 18.72 -28.31
C HIS A 45 2.93 19.92 -27.35
N HIS A 46 3.03 21.14 -27.89
CA HIS A 46 2.96 22.39 -27.13
C HIS A 46 1.52 22.67 -26.65
N SER A 47 1.15 22.21 -25.44
CA SER A 47 -0.03 22.73 -24.73
C SER A 47 0.36 23.13 -23.30
N ALA A 48 -0.12 24.28 -22.85
CA ALA A 48 0.50 25.13 -21.84
C ALA A 48 0.36 24.69 -20.36
N LEU A 49 0.16 23.41 -20.05
CA LEU A 49 0.03 22.93 -18.66
C LEU A 49 0.77 21.61 -18.45
N ALA A 50 1.92 21.71 -17.77
CA ALA A 50 2.87 20.68 -17.35
C ALA A 50 3.77 20.08 -18.45
N LYS A 51 5.05 19.85 -18.10
CA LYS A 51 6.12 19.22 -18.91
C LYS A 51 5.54 18.25 -19.94
N VAL A 52 5.61 18.62 -21.21
CA VAL A 52 4.99 17.84 -22.29
C VAL A 52 5.69 16.48 -22.37
N PRO A 53 5.00 15.35 -22.11
CA PRO A 53 5.59 14.06 -22.40
C PRO A 53 5.74 13.94 -23.93
N GLN A 54 6.90 13.49 -24.40
CA GLN A 54 7.05 13.10 -25.80
C GLN A 54 5.93 12.11 -26.16
N SER A 55 5.36 12.19 -27.35
CA SER A 55 4.23 11.35 -27.74
C SER A 55 4.15 11.11 -29.23
N ALA A 56 3.39 10.09 -29.62
CA ALA A 56 3.16 9.74 -31.02
C ALA A 56 1.71 9.29 -31.21
N ARG A 57 1.11 9.62 -32.36
CA ARG A 57 -0.23 9.11 -32.69
C ARG A 57 -0.16 7.65 -33.11
N GLY A 58 -1.23 6.90 -32.86
CA GLY A 58 -1.30 5.48 -33.24
C GLY A 58 -1.03 5.24 -34.71
N LYS A 59 -1.59 6.08 -35.61
CA LYS A 59 -1.31 5.99 -37.05
C LYS A 59 0.18 6.16 -37.36
N GLU A 60 0.82 7.16 -36.78
CA GLU A 60 2.23 7.48 -37.03
C GLU A 60 3.15 6.36 -36.53
N LEU A 61 2.85 5.77 -35.36
CA LEU A 61 3.57 4.61 -34.84
C LEU A 61 3.41 3.39 -35.74
N VAL A 62 2.19 3.10 -36.19
CA VAL A 62 1.92 1.97 -37.09
C VAL A 62 2.61 2.16 -38.43
N ASP A 63 2.52 3.35 -39.03
CA ASP A 63 3.17 3.65 -40.32
C ASP A 63 4.70 3.53 -40.21
N PHE A 64 5.30 3.99 -39.11
CA PHE A 64 6.74 3.87 -38.85
C PHE A 64 7.18 2.41 -38.75
N LEU A 65 6.45 1.59 -37.97
CA LEU A 65 6.77 0.17 -37.80
C LEU A 65 6.44 -0.66 -39.03
N GLU A 66 5.41 -0.31 -39.79
CA GLU A 66 5.11 -0.93 -41.08
C GLU A 66 6.31 -0.78 -42.01
N LYS A 67 6.81 0.44 -42.17
CA LYS A 67 8.01 0.70 -42.98
C LYS A 67 9.23 -0.09 -42.52
N TRP A 68 9.44 -0.22 -41.21
CA TRP A 68 10.54 -1.01 -40.66
C TRP A 68 10.41 -2.52 -40.93
N LEU A 69 9.18 -3.03 -40.95
CA LEU A 69 8.90 -4.45 -41.19
C LEU A 69 8.91 -4.81 -42.69
N THR A 70 8.70 -3.85 -43.59
CA THR A 70 8.72 -4.06 -45.03
C THR A 70 10.14 -4.33 -45.54
N PRO A 71 10.40 -5.45 -46.25
CA PRO A 71 11.68 -5.73 -46.86
C PRO A 71 12.05 -4.71 -47.96
N GLU A 72 13.33 -4.34 -48.06
CA GLU A 72 13.83 -3.35 -49.05
C GLU A 72 13.55 -3.72 -50.53
N GLU A 73 13.33 -5.01 -50.82
CA GLU A 73 13.00 -5.48 -52.18
C GLU A 73 11.55 -5.16 -52.56
N GLU A 74 10.62 -5.14 -51.60
CA GLU A 74 9.20 -4.86 -51.84
C GLU A 74 8.92 -3.36 -51.96
N GLU A 75 9.67 -2.51 -51.24
CA GLU A 75 9.61 -1.04 -51.33
C GLU A 75 9.96 -0.54 -52.74
N LYS A 76 10.80 -1.28 -53.49
CA LYS A 76 11.14 -0.97 -54.90
C LYS A 76 10.04 -1.35 -55.89
N THR A 77 9.33 -2.45 -55.64
CA THR A 77 8.21 -2.88 -56.49
C THR A 77 6.96 -2.03 -56.34
N GLU A 78 6.72 -1.40 -55.18
CA GLU A 78 5.62 -0.44 -54.99
C GLU A 78 5.96 0.98 -55.50
N ALA A 79 7.24 1.36 -55.58
CA ALA A 79 7.66 2.65 -56.15
C ALA A 79 7.70 2.68 -57.70
N GLU A 80 7.81 1.53 -58.37
CA GLU A 80 7.76 1.44 -59.84
C GLU A 80 6.39 1.72 -60.51
N PRO A 81 5.21 1.34 -59.96
CA PRO A 81 3.93 1.65 -60.58
C PRO A 81 3.59 3.15 -60.60
N GLU A 82 4.05 3.96 -59.62
CA GLU A 82 3.80 5.42 -59.64
C GLU A 82 4.57 6.14 -60.75
N LYS A 83 5.79 5.69 -61.10
CA LYS A 83 6.54 6.25 -62.23
C LYS A 83 5.95 5.90 -63.60
N LYS A 84 5.24 4.78 -63.72
CA LYS A 84 4.57 4.40 -64.98
C LYS A 84 3.24 5.12 -65.20
N GLU A 85 2.56 5.59 -64.15
CA GLU A 85 1.38 6.43 -64.30
C GLU A 85 1.73 7.89 -64.66
N GLU A 86 2.91 8.39 -64.26
CA GLU A 86 3.36 9.73 -64.63
C GLU A 86 3.89 9.82 -66.08
N GLU A 87 4.54 8.77 -66.60
CA GLU A 87 4.98 8.71 -68.01
C GLU A 87 3.83 8.42 -69.00
N ALA A 88 2.78 7.71 -68.60
CA ALA A 88 1.61 7.45 -69.44
C ALA A 88 0.69 8.68 -69.63
N ALA A 89 0.78 9.68 -68.75
CA ALA A 89 0.00 10.92 -68.86
C ALA A 89 0.62 11.97 -69.82
N THR A 90 1.86 11.75 -70.28
CA THR A 90 2.60 12.70 -71.14
C THR A 90 2.51 12.41 -72.65
N GLU A 91 1.94 11.28 -73.08
CA GLU A 91 1.79 10.95 -74.52
C GLU A 91 0.42 11.30 -75.12
N GLU A 92 -0.58 11.72 -74.32
CA GLU A 92 -1.92 12.06 -74.80
C GLU A 92 -2.23 13.56 -74.68
N LYS A 93 -1.32 14.43 -75.13
CA LYS A 93 -1.65 15.85 -75.40
C LYS A 93 -0.63 16.55 -76.31
N ALA A 94 -0.54 16.09 -77.55
CA ALA A 94 0.20 16.78 -78.61
C ALA A 94 -0.62 16.81 -79.92
N GLU A 95 -1.68 17.61 -79.97
CA GLU A 95 -2.22 18.18 -81.21
C GLU A 95 -3.17 19.35 -80.88
N GLU A 96 -2.62 20.56 -80.71
CA GLU A 96 -3.18 21.85 -81.17
C GLU A 96 -2.25 23.01 -80.73
N GLU A 97 -1.38 23.45 -81.65
CA GLU A 97 -0.71 24.77 -81.67
C GLU A 97 -1.49 25.65 -82.69
N ALA A 98 -1.72 26.97 -82.61
CA ALA A 98 -1.03 28.15 -82.04
C ALA A 98 -1.92 29.43 -82.32
N PRO A 99 -1.49 30.71 -82.15
CA PRO A 99 -0.52 31.33 -81.23
C PRO A 99 -1.05 32.59 -80.47
N LYS A 100 -0.17 33.08 -79.58
CA LYS A 100 -0.12 34.29 -78.71
C LYS A 100 -0.41 35.67 -79.33
N ALA A 101 -0.81 36.61 -78.45
CA ALA A 101 -0.29 38.00 -78.31
C ALA A 101 -0.50 38.45 -76.83
N GLU A 102 0.56 38.82 -76.07
CA GLU A 102 0.92 40.20 -75.61
C GLU A 102 -0.26 40.94 -74.92
N GLU A 103 -0.19 41.40 -73.66
CA GLU A 103 0.58 42.57 -73.21
C GLU A 103 0.47 42.75 -71.67
N GLU A 104 1.22 43.72 -71.16
CA GLU A 104 1.66 44.08 -69.81
C GLU A 104 0.60 44.40 -68.72
N ALA A 105 1.04 44.32 -67.46
CA ALA A 105 0.40 44.92 -66.28
C ALA A 105 0.62 46.47 -66.26
N PRO A 106 -0.10 47.30 -65.44
CA PRO A 106 0.19 47.36 -64.00
C PRO A 106 -0.96 47.81 -63.05
N LYS A 107 -0.64 47.64 -61.75
CA LYS A 107 -1.13 48.21 -60.47
C LYS A 107 -2.05 49.46 -60.45
N SER A 108 -2.94 49.49 -59.46
CA SER A 108 -3.14 50.57 -58.45
C SER A 108 -4.06 50.04 -57.33
N GLU A 109 -3.61 49.92 -56.07
CA GLU A 109 -3.73 50.93 -54.99
C GLU A 109 -5.16 51.43 -54.73
N GLU A 110 -5.74 51.12 -53.55
CA GLU A 110 -6.23 52.15 -52.61
C GLU A 110 -6.45 51.59 -51.20
N GLU A 111 -6.14 52.42 -50.22
CA GLU A 111 -6.10 52.21 -48.77
C GLU A 111 -7.49 52.20 -48.10
N ALA A 112 -7.53 51.55 -46.91
CA ALA A 112 -8.21 51.81 -45.62
C ALA A 112 -9.23 52.98 -45.46
N PRO A 113 -10.03 53.11 -44.34
CA PRO A 113 -9.88 52.47 -43.03
C PRO A 113 -11.16 52.10 -42.23
N LYS A 114 -10.88 51.59 -41.02
CA LYS A 114 -11.64 51.28 -39.79
C LYS A 114 -12.87 52.13 -39.40
N SER A 115 -13.80 51.48 -38.67
CA SER A 115 -14.31 51.83 -37.31
C SER A 115 -15.26 50.70 -36.83
N GLU A 116 -15.00 49.99 -35.73
CA GLU A 116 -15.44 50.29 -34.34
C GLU A 116 -16.96 50.51 -34.19
N GLU A 117 -17.65 49.66 -33.41
CA GLU A 117 -18.27 50.03 -32.13
C GLU A 117 -18.95 48.83 -31.42
N GLU A 118 -18.93 48.91 -30.09
CA GLU A 118 -19.28 47.95 -29.04
C GLU A 118 -20.77 47.89 -28.63
N ALA A 119 -21.20 46.68 -28.24
CA ALA A 119 -21.93 46.34 -26.99
C ALA A 119 -23.47 46.56 -26.84
N PRO A 120 -24.12 46.25 -25.68
CA PRO A 120 -24.30 44.94 -24.99
C PRO A 120 -25.75 44.71 -24.43
N LYS A 121 -25.98 43.60 -23.68
CA LYS A 121 -26.89 43.35 -22.50
C LYS A 121 -27.61 41.97 -22.54
N SER A 122 -27.50 41.08 -21.53
CA SER A 122 -28.22 40.93 -20.22
C SER A 122 -29.73 40.63 -20.40
N GLU A 123 -30.44 39.68 -19.77
CA GLU A 123 -30.69 39.22 -18.37
C GLU A 123 -31.42 37.83 -18.46
N GLU A 124 -31.17 36.83 -17.61
CA GLU A 124 -31.82 36.46 -16.31
C GLU A 124 -32.98 35.42 -16.39
N GLU A 125 -32.99 34.55 -15.37
CA GLU A 125 -34.09 33.76 -14.76
C GLU A 125 -34.43 32.30 -15.18
N ALA A 126 -34.52 31.46 -14.13
CA ALA A 126 -35.07 30.10 -14.05
C ALA A 126 -36.48 30.18 -13.37
N PRO A 127 -37.18 29.12 -12.87
CA PRO A 127 -36.94 27.66 -12.88
C PRO A 127 -38.21 26.76 -13.07
N LYS A 128 -38.04 25.43 -12.88
CA LYS A 128 -39.03 24.33 -12.59
C LYS A 128 -39.88 23.85 -13.79
N GLU A 129 -40.37 22.60 -13.91
CA GLU A 129 -40.54 21.44 -13.01
C GLU A 129 -40.72 20.15 -13.86
N GLU A 130 -40.86 19.02 -13.16
CA GLU A 130 -40.95 17.61 -13.55
C GLU A 130 -42.00 17.23 -14.63
N THR A 131 -41.77 16.12 -15.36
CA THR A 131 -42.61 14.89 -15.27
C THR A 131 -42.16 13.76 -16.21
N GLU A 132 -42.28 12.55 -15.67
CA GLU A 132 -42.17 11.25 -16.33
C GLU A 132 -43.25 11.03 -17.41
N ALA A 133 -42.95 10.22 -18.43
CA ALA A 133 -43.59 8.91 -18.65
C ALA A 133 -43.56 8.48 -20.12
N ALA A 134 -43.32 7.18 -20.28
CA ALA A 134 -43.24 6.39 -21.51
C ALA A 134 -44.50 6.40 -22.38
N LYS A 135 -44.35 6.18 -23.70
CA LYS A 135 -44.79 4.92 -24.37
C LYS A 135 -44.67 4.93 -25.90
N GLU A 136 -44.21 3.77 -26.37
CA GLU A 136 -44.67 2.96 -27.51
C GLU A 136 -44.64 3.46 -28.96
N GLU A 137 -44.16 2.51 -29.77
CA GLU A 137 -43.96 2.50 -31.21
C GLU A 137 -45.25 2.32 -32.03
N ALA A 138 -45.23 2.99 -33.20
CA ALA A 138 -45.63 2.53 -34.54
C ALA A 138 -47.12 2.24 -34.86
N PRO A 139 -47.53 2.09 -36.16
CA PRO A 139 -46.89 2.46 -37.44
C PRO A 139 -47.86 3.22 -38.40
N LYS A 140 -47.37 3.79 -39.52
CA LYS A 140 -47.81 3.43 -40.90
C LYS A 140 -47.32 4.36 -42.04
N VAL A 141 -46.92 3.66 -43.11
CA VAL A 141 -47.18 3.89 -44.55
C VAL A 141 -46.23 4.80 -45.35
N GLU A 142 -45.36 4.09 -46.08
CA GLU A 142 -45.05 4.19 -47.51
C GLU A 142 -45.50 5.44 -48.28
N GLU A 143 -44.53 6.12 -48.90
CA GLU A 143 -44.61 6.46 -50.31
C GLU A 143 -43.19 6.59 -50.91
N ALA A 144 -42.97 5.89 -52.01
CA ALA A 144 -41.88 6.07 -52.98
C ALA A 144 -42.52 5.85 -54.38
N PRO A 145 -41.88 6.16 -55.53
CA PRO A 145 -40.59 6.83 -55.75
C PRO A 145 -40.63 7.92 -56.85
N LYS A 146 -39.57 8.72 -57.00
CA LYS A 146 -39.11 9.24 -58.31
C LYS A 146 -37.58 9.30 -58.38
N GLU A 147 -37.04 8.39 -59.20
CA GLU A 147 -35.78 8.48 -59.98
C GLU A 147 -35.71 9.82 -60.74
N ASP A 148 -34.58 10.40 -61.18
CA ASP A 148 -33.19 9.98 -61.33
C ASP A 148 -32.37 11.24 -61.72
N LYS A 149 -31.11 11.34 -61.28
CA LYS A 149 -29.92 11.57 -62.15
C LYS A 149 -28.69 12.05 -61.36
N LYS A 150 -27.70 11.15 -61.35
CA LYS A 150 -26.24 11.36 -61.49
C LYS A 150 -25.53 12.27 -60.47
N LYS A 151 -24.94 11.64 -59.46
CA LYS A 151 -23.56 11.95 -59.01
C LYS A 151 -22.76 10.66 -58.97
N GLU A 152 -21.69 10.62 -59.76
CA GLU A 152 -20.73 9.53 -59.83
C GLU A 152 -20.11 9.28 -58.45
N LYS A 153 -20.26 8.05 -57.97
CA LYS A 153 -19.49 7.52 -56.84
C LYS A 153 -18.07 7.26 -57.32
N LYS A 154 -17.10 7.98 -56.75
CA LYS A 154 -15.72 7.47 -56.64
C LYS A 154 -15.80 6.30 -55.66
N ALA A 155 -15.82 5.08 -56.17
CA ALA A 155 -15.70 3.88 -55.35
C ALA A 155 -14.26 3.79 -54.87
N GLU A 156 -13.99 4.20 -53.62
CA GLU A 156 -12.76 3.83 -52.94
C GLU A 156 -12.74 2.30 -52.83
N LYS A 157 -11.81 1.66 -53.55
CA LYS A 157 -11.41 0.29 -53.26
C LYS A 157 -10.99 0.26 -51.79
N LYS A 158 -11.67 -0.50 -50.94
CA LYS A 158 -11.09 -0.93 -49.66
C LYS A 158 -9.89 -1.83 -50.00
N VAL A 159 -8.71 -1.25 -50.01
CA VAL A 159 -7.44 -1.98 -50.08
C VAL A 159 -7.34 -2.76 -48.78
N GLU A 160 -7.21 -4.08 -48.85
CA GLU A 160 -6.93 -4.89 -47.66
C GLU A 160 -5.57 -4.46 -47.09
N PRO A 161 -5.45 -4.28 -45.77
CA PRO A 161 -4.21 -3.81 -45.17
C PRO A 161 -3.08 -4.80 -45.45
N SER A 162 -1.90 -4.27 -45.79
CA SER A 162 -0.66 -5.03 -45.95
C SER A 162 -0.42 -5.94 -44.73
N PRO A 163 0.15 -7.16 -44.92
CA PRO A 163 0.50 -8.03 -43.81
C PRO A 163 1.48 -7.34 -42.82
N TYR A 164 2.35 -6.44 -43.31
CA TYR A 164 3.23 -5.65 -42.47
C TYR A 164 2.48 -4.61 -41.64
N ARG A 165 1.41 -4.02 -42.19
CA ARG A 165 0.54 -3.10 -41.43
C ARG A 165 -0.18 -3.80 -40.29
N LEU A 166 -0.72 -5.00 -40.56
CA LEU A 166 -1.36 -5.82 -39.54
C LEU A 166 -0.36 -6.17 -38.44
N ARG A 167 0.85 -6.62 -38.82
CA ARG A 167 1.89 -6.95 -37.87
C ARG A 167 2.37 -5.73 -37.07
N ALA A 168 2.53 -4.57 -37.72
CA ALA A 168 2.85 -3.32 -37.05
C ALA A 168 1.81 -2.97 -35.98
N LYS A 169 0.51 -3.14 -36.26
CA LYS A 169 -0.55 -2.94 -35.26
C LYS A 169 -0.40 -3.90 -34.07
N GLU A 170 -0.13 -5.18 -34.31
CA GLU A 170 0.12 -6.17 -33.24
C GLU A 170 1.32 -5.77 -32.38
N VAL A 171 2.40 -5.29 -32.99
CA VAL A 171 3.58 -4.80 -32.27
C VAL A 171 3.22 -3.57 -31.42
N VAL A 172 2.48 -2.59 -31.94
CA VAL A 172 2.05 -1.42 -31.13
C VAL A 172 1.17 -1.85 -29.97
N GLU A 173 0.25 -2.79 -30.16
CA GLU A 173 -0.55 -3.34 -29.06
C GLU A 173 0.33 -4.01 -28.00
N ALA A 174 1.33 -4.80 -28.41
CA ALA A 174 2.29 -5.42 -27.50
C ALA A 174 3.16 -4.38 -26.75
N LEU A 175 3.49 -3.25 -27.37
CA LEU A 175 4.17 -2.12 -26.71
C LEU A 175 3.30 -1.49 -25.61
N VAL A 176 1.98 -1.39 -25.81
CA VAL A 176 1.04 -0.93 -24.78
C VAL A 176 0.91 -1.94 -23.65
N LEU A 177 0.75 -3.22 -23.97
CA LEU A 177 0.59 -4.28 -22.98
C LEU A 177 1.81 -4.46 -22.09
N SER A 178 3.00 -4.23 -22.63
CA SER A 178 4.27 -4.32 -21.89
C SER A 178 4.63 -3.06 -21.10
N GLY A 179 3.82 -1.99 -21.15
CA GLY A 179 4.12 -0.75 -20.46
C GLY A 179 5.28 0.04 -21.03
N PHE A 180 5.65 -0.18 -22.30
CA PHE A 180 6.65 0.66 -22.96
C PHE A 180 6.05 2.02 -23.34
N ILE A 181 4.82 1.99 -23.84
CA ILE A 181 3.96 3.15 -24.07
C ILE A 181 2.62 2.97 -23.35
N THR A 182 1.93 4.07 -23.11
CA THR A 182 0.60 4.06 -22.50
C THR A 182 -0.28 5.11 -23.17
N SER A 183 -1.59 4.86 -23.23
CA SER A 183 -2.54 5.83 -23.79
C SER A 183 -2.53 7.11 -22.97
N TYR A 184 -2.56 8.27 -23.64
CA TYR A 184 -2.73 9.57 -22.97
C TYR A 184 -4.08 9.64 -22.25
N LYS A 185 -5.11 9.01 -22.80
CA LYS A 185 -6.48 8.96 -22.28
C LYS A 185 -6.71 7.85 -21.26
N ASP A 186 -5.65 7.10 -20.87
CA ASP A 186 -5.78 6.09 -19.82
C ASP A 186 -6.52 6.69 -18.64
N ARG A 187 -7.65 6.07 -18.29
CA ARG A 187 -8.59 6.64 -17.33
C ARG A 187 -8.02 6.52 -15.92
N VAL A 188 -7.16 7.47 -15.54
CA VAL A 188 -6.55 7.55 -14.19
C VAL A 188 -7.65 7.57 -13.12
N LYS A 189 -8.75 8.29 -13.38
CA LYS A 189 -9.87 8.45 -12.43
C LYS A 189 -10.90 7.32 -12.44
N ASN A 190 -10.82 6.37 -13.39
CA ASN A 190 -11.77 5.26 -13.49
C ASN A 190 -11.01 3.95 -13.72
N TYR A 191 -10.38 3.46 -12.65
CA TYR A 191 -9.63 2.21 -12.63
C TYR A 191 -10.51 0.96 -12.77
N LEU A 192 -11.82 1.08 -12.56
CA LEU A 192 -12.80 0.01 -12.79
C LEU A 192 -13.29 -0.05 -14.24
N ALA A 193 -12.80 0.82 -15.12
CA ALA A 193 -13.17 0.78 -16.52
C ALA A 193 -12.71 -0.55 -17.15
N GLU A 194 -13.61 -1.18 -17.90
CA GLU A 194 -13.26 -2.36 -18.69
C GLU A 194 -12.11 -2.04 -19.66
N ALA A 195 -11.25 -3.04 -19.87
CA ALA A 195 -10.20 -2.93 -20.86
C ALA A 195 -10.82 -2.67 -22.24
N PRO A 196 -10.24 -1.77 -23.05
CA PRO A 196 -10.73 -1.55 -24.40
C PRO A 196 -10.56 -2.84 -25.23
N LYS A 197 -11.44 -3.03 -26.22
CA LYS A 197 -11.33 -4.17 -27.16
C LYS A 197 -10.05 -4.10 -28.00
N GLU A 198 -9.63 -2.90 -28.34
CA GLU A 198 -8.38 -2.61 -29.06
C GLU A 198 -7.70 -1.44 -28.37
N TYR A 199 -6.40 -1.54 -28.14
CA TYR A 199 -5.62 -0.45 -27.54
C TYR A 199 -5.21 0.59 -28.57
N VAL A 200 -5.06 0.20 -29.84
CA VAL A 200 -4.47 1.02 -30.89
C VAL A 200 -5.53 1.50 -31.87
N THR A 201 -5.69 2.83 -31.95
CA THR A 201 -6.47 3.50 -32.99
C THR A 201 -5.64 4.61 -33.61
N ASP A 202 -5.95 4.99 -34.85
CA ASP A 202 -5.20 6.02 -35.59
C ASP A 202 -5.05 7.35 -34.84
N SER A 203 -6.08 7.72 -34.07
CA SER A 203 -6.16 8.98 -33.33
C SER A 203 -5.66 8.89 -31.89
N GLU A 204 -5.37 7.69 -31.39
CA GLU A 204 -4.95 7.53 -30.01
C GLU A 204 -3.54 8.11 -29.82
N LEU A 205 -3.34 8.87 -28.75
CA LEU A 205 -2.07 9.50 -28.45
C LEU A 205 -1.33 8.65 -27.42
N PHE A 206 -0.16 8.14 -27.77
CA PHE A 206 0.65 7.29 -26.90
C PHE A 206 1.82 8.06 -26.32
N VAL A 207 2.09 7.80 -25.04
CA VAL A 207 3.17 8.39 -24.26
C VAL A 207 4.14 7.28 -23.85
N PRO A 208 5.45 7.40 -24.10
CA PRO A 208 6.45 6.46 -23.63
C PRO A 208 6.64 6.60 -22.12
N LEU A 209 7.05 5.50 -21.48
CA LEU A 209 7.30 5.44 -20.03
C LEU A 209 8.79 5.30 -19.69
N LEU A 210 9.64 5.06 -20.69
CA LEU A 210 11.08 4.85 -20.49
C LEU A 210 11.80 6.19 -20.23
N GLU A 211 12.66 6.23 -19.21
CA GLU A 211 13.47 7.41 -18.86
C GLU A 211 14.34 7.88 -20.03
N ALA A 212 14.90 6.94 -20.81
CA ALA A 212 15.72 7.25 -21.98
C ALA A 212 14.99 8.05 -23.07
N ILE A 213 13.65 8.02 -23.09
CA ILE A 213 12.81 8.73 -24.06
C ILE A 213 12.20 9.98 -23.41
N THR A 214 11.61 9.82 -22.24
CA THR A 214 10.88 10.91 -21.55
C THR A 214 11.79 11.92 -20.87
N GLU A 215 13.05 11.56 -20.58
CA GLU A 215 13.99 12.29 -19.71
C GLU A 215 13.44 12.53 -18.30
N SER A 216 12.31 11.89 -17.94
CA SER A 216 11.71 11.99 -16.62
C SER A 216 12.34 10.99 -15.67
N LYS A 217 12.62 11.46 -14.45
CA LYS A 217 13.07 10.63 -13.33
C LYS A 217 11.90 10.10 -12.50
N ASP A 218 10.67 10.27 -12.97
CA ASP A 218 9.49 9.88 -12.24
C ASP A 218 9.33 8.34 -12.22
N THR A 219 9.16 7.77 -11.04
CA THR A 219 8.80 6.36 -10.88
C THR A 219 7.36 6.14 -11.36
N THR A 220 7.16 5.26 -12.34
CA THR A 220 5.85 4.87 -12.83
C THR A 220 5.38 3.58 -12.16
N VAL A 221 4.07 3.29 -12.16
CA VAL A 221 3.57 1.99 -11.65
C VAL A 221 4.25 0.81 -12.36
N TRP A 222 4.46 0.95 -13.67
CA TRP A 222 5.11 -0.08 -14.50
C TRP A 222 6.54 -0.40 -14.07
N SER A 223 7.25 0.55 -13.46
CA SER A 223 8.63 0.33 -12.99
C SER A 223 8.72 -0.47 -11.68
N VAL A 224 7.60 -0.69 -10.99
CA VAL A 224 7.56 -1.34 -9.66
C VAL A 224 6.69 -2.60 -9.61
N VAL A 225 6.26 -3.11 -10.77
CA VAL A 225 5.48 -4.37 -10.86
C VAL A 225 6.31 -5.61 -10.54
N ASP A 226 7.61 -5.58 -10.86
CA ASP A 226 8.53 -6.68 -10.58
C ASP A 226 8.84 -6.76 -9.08
N GLY A 227 8.47 -7.86 -8.44
CA GLY A 227 8.51 -8.03 -6.99
C GLY A 227 7.32 -7.44 -6.22
N ALA A 228 6.26 -7.00 -6.89
CA ALA A 228 5.05 -6.56 -6.21
C ALA A 228 4.32 -7.77 -5.58
N ILE A 229 4.16 -7.74 -4.26
CA ILE A 229 3.44 -8.77 -3.49
C ILE A 229 2.05 -8.32 -3.03
N PHE A 230 1.76 -7.03 -3.15
CA PHE A 230 0.42 -6.46 -3.00
C PHE A 230 0.28 -5.27 -3.93
N ALA A 231 -0.88 -5.18 -4.56
CA ALA A 231 -1.25 -4.01 -5.34
C ALA A 231 -2.78 -3.85 -5.34
N SER A 232 -3.30 -2.72 -4.85
CA SER A 232 -4.74 -2.47 -4.85
C SER A 232 -5.06 -0.99 -4.69
N GLN A 233 -6.25 -0.59 -5.14
CA GLN A 233 -6.80 0.74 -4.90
C GLN A 233 -7.44 0.78 -3.51
N LEU A 234 -6.89 1.59 -2.62
CA LEU A 234 -7.36 1.76 -1.25
C LEU A 234 -8.01 3.12 -1.05
N LYS A 235 -9.12 3.11 -0.30
CA LYS A 235 -9.77 4.33 0.17
C LYS A 235 -8.95 4.95 1.28
N ARG A 236 -8.86 6.28 1.29
CA ARG A 236 -8.11 7.05 2.27
C ARG A 236 -9.04 7.96 3.06
N LYS A 237 -8.75 8.21 4.34
CA LYS A 237 -9.44 9.30 5.08
C LYS A 237 -8.91 10.66 4.65
N ALA A 238 -9.81 11.53 4.19
CA ALA A 238 -9.50 12.91 3.83
C ALA A 238 -9.36 13.81 5.08
N GLY A 239 -8.53 14.85 4.98
CA GLY A 239 -8.60 16.03 5.86
C GLY A 239 -7.89 15.96 7.22
N VAL A 240 -7.20 14.88 7.58
CA VAL A 240 -6.49 14.79 8.87
C VAL A 240 -5.06 14.33 8.58
N PHE A 241 -4.13 15.29 8.40
CA PHE A 241 -2.66 15.14 8.21
C PHE A 241 -2.17 14.53 6.87
N SER A 242 -2.53 15.13 5.74
CA SER A 242 -2.00 14.71 4.42
C SER A 242 -0.55 15.11 4.22
N ALA A 243 0.39 14.28 4.65
CA ALA A 243 1.80 14.58 4.44
C ALA A 243 2.32 14.09 3.09
N PHE A 244 1.68 13.10 2.45
CA PHE A 244 2.27 12.47 1.26
C PHE A 244 1.35 12.25 0.05
N THR A 245 0.07 11.87 0.21
CA THR A 245 -0.84 11.69 -0.96
C THR A 245 -1.94 12.73 -1.12
N GLN A 246 -1.84 13.88 -0.43
CA GLN A 246 -2.75 15.04 -0.58
C GLN A 246 -4.26 14.72 -0.44
N GLY A 247 -4.62 13.68 0.32
CA GLY A 247 -6.03 13.35 0.60
C GLY A 247 -6.76 12.53 -0.47
N LYS A 248 -6.09 12.12 -1.56
CA LYS A 248 -6.72 11.30 -2.61
C LYS A 248 -6.80 9.82 -2.22
N ASP A 249 -7.71 9.09 -2.86
CA ASP A 249 -7.63 7.63 -2.91
C ASP A 249 -6.33 7.23 -3.61
N VAL A 250 -5.76 6.09 -3.21
CA VAL A 250 -4.41 5.70 -3.64
C VAL A 250 -4.40 4.29 -4.18
N TYR A 251 -3.60 4.06 -5.19
CA TYR A 251 -3.15 2.73 -5.59
C TYR A 251 -1.85 2.44 -4.86
N VAL A 252 -1.86 1.44 -3.99
CA VAL A 252 -0.71 1.09 -3.14
C VAL A 252 -0.04 -0.14 -3.73
N VAL A 253 1.28 -0.11 -3.86
CA VAL A 253 2.11 -1.25 -4.24
C VAL A 253 3.12 -1.54 -3.15
N ALA A 254 3.08 -2.74 -2.56
CA ALA A 254 4.11 -3.23 -1.65
C ALA A 254 5.03 -4.18 -2.41
N ASN A 255 6.33 -3.92 -2.37
CA ASN A 255 7.29 -4.59 -3.25
C ASN A 255 8.44 -5.21 -2.46
N GLU A 256 8.56 -6.54 -2.51
CA GLU A 256 9.55 -7.34 -1.76
C GLU A 256 10.96 -7.20 -2.32
N LYS A 257 11.09 -6.99 -3.63
CA LYS A 257 12.39 -6.85 -4.29
C LYS A 257 13.09 -5.55 -3.92
N THR A 258 12.30 -4.49 -3.75
CA THR A 258 12.80 -3.15 -3.40
C THR A 258 12.68 -2.82 -1.91
N ASN A 259 11.97 -3.64 -1.12
CA ASN A 259 11.64 -3.39 0.29
C ASN A 259 11.00 -2.00 0.50
N LYS A 260 10.09 -1.62 -0.40
CA LYS A 260 9.44 -0.31 -0.42
C LYS A 260 7.92 -0.43 -0.56
N ILE A 261 7.24 0.60 -0.05
CA ILE A 261 5.81 0.85 -0.30
C ILE A 261 5.68 2.07 -1.21
N TYR A 262 4.99 1.90 -2.33
CA TYR A 262 4.72 2.95 -3.31
C TYR A 262 3.25 3.34 -3.29
N PHE A 263 2.99 4.63 -3.44
CA PHE A 263 1.66 5.20 -3.54
C PHE A 263 1.50 5.92 -4.86
N PHE A 264 0.43 5.60 -5.58
CA PHE A 264 0.12 6.16 -6.89
C PHE A 264 -1.31 6.68 -6.92
N GLU A 265 -1.63 7.57 -7.86
CA GLU A 265 -3.02 8.04 -8.05
C GLU A 265 -3.91 6.95 -8.67
N SER A 266 -3.33 6.03 -9.44
CA SER A 266 -4.04 4.93 -10.09
C SER A 266 -3.09 3.79 -10.46
N ASP A 267 -3.66 2.67 -10.89
CA ASP A 267 -2.99 1.47 -11.39
C ASP A 267 -2.23 1.64 -12.72
N VAL A 268 -2.31 2.80 -13.37
CA VAL A 268 -1.56 3.14 -14.60
C VAL A 268 -0.87 4.50 -14.48
N ALA A 269 -0.63 4.96 -13.25
CA ALA A 269 -0.01 6.25 -13.01
C ALA A 269 1.44 6.30 -13.52
N ARG A 270 1.82 7.47 -14.03
CA ARG A 270 3.15 7.75 -14.57
C ARG A 270 4.06 8.49 -13.58
N VAL A 271 3.51 8.85 -12.42
CA VAL A 271 4.22 9.56 -11.37
C VAL A 271 3.81 8.96 -10.03
N VAL A 272 4.81 8.67 -9.21
CA VAL A 272 4.64 8.24 -7.83
C VAL A 272 4.20 9.43 -6.97
N LEU A 273 3.18 9.23 -6.13
CA LEU A 273 2.76 10.22 -5.13
C LEU A 273 3.72 10.24 -3.94
N ALA A 274 4.11 9.04 -3.48
CA ALA A 274 5.08 8.86 -2.43
C ALA A 274 5.70 7.45 -2.48
N GLU A 275 6.94 7.33 -2.03
CA GLU A 275 7.60 6.05 -1.81
C GLU A 275 8.31 6.06 -0.46
N TYR A 276 8.31 4.91 0.22
CA TYR A 276 8.89 4.75 1.54
C TYR A 276 9.62 3.42 1.66
N ALA A 277 10.81 3.42 2.25
CA ALA A 277 11.49 2.19 2.65
C ALA A 277 10.72 1.53 3.80
N ALA A 278 10.42 0.24 3.67
CA ALA A 278 9.53 -0.46 4.60
C ALA A 278 10.04 -0.40 6.06
N THR A 279 11.36 -0.49 6.25
CA THR A 279 12.02 -0.48 7.56
C THR A 279 11.89 0.84 8.32
N ASP A 280 11.58 1.94 7.63
CA ASP A 280 11.51 3.27 8.22
C ASP A 280 10.15 3.56 8.85
N GLY A 281 9.18 2.66 8.64
CA GLY A 281 7.81 2.85 9.05
C GLY A 281 7.30 1.77 9.98
N PHE A 282 6.19 2.09 10.61
CA PHE A 282 5.39 1.11 11.31
C PHE A 282 3.92 1.17 10.88
N VAL A 283 3.23 0.07 11.11
CA VAL A 283 1.83 -0.14 10.80
C VAL A 283 1.06 -0.50 12.07
N GLN A 284 -0.17 -0.02 12.16
CA GLN A 284 -1.11 -0.39 13.20
C GLN A 284 -2.53 -0.51 12.65
N PHE A 285 -3.38 -1.24 13.36
CA PHE A 285 -4.82 -1.20 13.06
C PHE A 285 -5.40 0.16 13.46
N ASP A 286 -6.36 0.64 12.68
CA ASP A 286 -7.11 1.86 12.95
C ASP A 286 -8.60 1.57 12.77
N ASN A 287 -9.24 1.17 13.86
CA ASN A 287 -10.68 0.92 13.87
C ASN A 287 -11.50 2.19 14.20
N ALA A 288 -10.82 3.27 14.63
CA ALA A 288 -11.44 4.53 14.99
C ALA A 288 -11.93 5.31 13.77
N HIS A 289 -11.23 5.21 12.63
CA HIS A 289 -11.55 5.96 11.42
C HIS A 289 -12.25 5.07 10.37
N PHE A 290 -11.91 3.78 10.30
CA PHE A 290 -12.55 2.80 9.44
C PHE A 290 -12.70 1.48 10.18
N GLN A 291 -13.82 0.76 10.04
CA GLN A 291 -14.01 -0.53 10.72
C GLN A 291 -12.86 -1.54 10.46
N TYR A 292 -12.24 -1.48 9.27
CA TYR A 292 -11.09 -2.28 8.88
C TYR A 292 -9.93 -1.38 8.40
N GLY A 293 -9.65 -0.34 9.17
CA GLY A 293 -8.61 0.63 8.84
C GLY A 293 -7.21 0.16 9.22
N VAL A 294 -6.23 0.65 8.47
CA VAL A 294 -4.81 0.51 8.77
C VAL A 294 -4.20 1.90 8.77
N LYS A 295 -3.39 2.18 9.79
CA LYS A 295 -2.57 3.39 9.86
C LYS A 295 -1.12 3.01 9.57
N LEU A 296 -0.58 3.58 8.49
CA LEU A 296 0.85 3.54 8.15
C LEU A 296 1.51 4.81 8.64
N VAL A 297 2.64 4.72 9.34
CA VAL A 297 3.36 5.86 9.90
C VAL A 297 4.82 5.81 9.48
N TYR A 298 5.35 6.94 9.01
CA TYR A 298 6.74 7.16 8.60
C TYR A 298 7.21 8.51 9.14
N GLY A 299 7.99 8.51 10.22
CA GLY A 299 8.39 9.75 10.90
C GLY A 299 7.19 10.53 11.45
N ASP A 300 7.03 11.78 11.02
CA ASP A 300 5.90 12.67 11.34
C ASP A 300 4.70 12.48 10.40
N LYS A 301 4.84 11.64 9.37
CA LYS A 301 3.84 11.42 8.33
C LYS A 301 3.04 10.15 8.60
N PHE A 302 1.76 10.15 8.23
CA PHE A 302 0.98 8.93 8.26
C PHE A 302 -0.12 8.90 7.20
N GLU A 303 -0.66 7.71 6.97
CA GLU A 303 -1.78 7.43 6.08
C GLU A 303 -2.80 6.54 6.78
N LEU A 304 -4.08 6.88 6.61
CA LEU A 304 -5.20 6.09 7.10
C LEU A 304 -5.92 5.47 5.91
N LEU A 305 -5.79 4.14 5.79
CA LEU A 305 -6.25 3.36 4.64
C LEU A 305 -7.38 2.43 5.07
N ASN A 306 -8.41 2.30 4.24
CA ASN A 306 -9.53 1.40 4.47
C ASN A 306 -9.42 0.18 3.56
N LEU A 307 -9.43 -1.02 4.16
CA LEU A 307 -9.31 -2.29 3.47
C LEU A 307 -10.66 -2.95 3.21
N VAL A 308 -11.77 -2.33 3.64
CA VAL A 308 -13.19 -2.73 3.40
C VAL A 308 -13.61 -4.04 4.08
N THR A 309 -12.75 -5.04 4.17
CA THR A 309 -12.99 -6.31 4.84
C THR A 309 -11.88 -6.64 5.82
N LYS A 310 -12.18 -7.53 6.76
CA LYS A 310 -11.20 -8.00 7.73
C LYS A 310 -10.10 -8.83 7.06
N GLU A 311 -10.48 -9.70 6.13
CA GLU A 311 -9.55 -10.55 5.39
C GLU A 311 -8.54 -9.73 4.60
N ALA A 312 -9.00 -8.66 3.95
CA ALA A 312 -8.12 -7.73 3.23
C ALA A 312 -7.23 -6.91 4.19
N GLN A 313 -7.75 -6.52 5.35
CA GLN A 313 -6.97 -5.84 6.40
C GLN A 313 -5.82 -6.72 6.90
N GLU A 314 -6.09 -7.99 7.20
CA GLU A 314 -5.11 -8.97 7.64
C GLU A 314 -4.11 -9.30 6.51
N ALA A 315 -4.58 -9.49 5.27
CA ALA A 315 -3.72 -9.75 4.12
C ALA A 315 -2.77 -8.58 3.84
N PHE A 316 -3.29 -7.35 3.87
CA PHE A 316 -2.48 -6.15 3.68
C PHE A 316 -1.46 -5.98 4.81
N LEU A 317 -1.88 -6.17 6.07
CA LEU A 317 -0.95 -6.13 7.20
C LEU A 317 0.18 -7.17 7.07
N ASN A 318 -0.16 -8.42 6.77
CA ASN A 318 0.83 -9.48 6.58
C ASN A 318 1.80 -9.16 5.45
N THR A 319 1.28 -8.58 4.36
CA THR A 319 2.12 -8.11 3.26
C THR A 319 3.11 -7.06 3.76
N LEU A 320 2.64 -6.02 4.46
CA LEU A 320 3.50 -4.96 4.98
C LEU A 320 4.60 -5.50 5.89
N LEU A 321 4.27 -6.49 6.73
CA LEU A 321 5.25 -7.16 7.59
C LEU A 321 6.27 -7.95 6.78
N ASN A 322 5.86 -8.63 5.71
CA ASN A 322 6.75 -9.38 4.83
C ASN A 322 7.74 -8.48 4.07
N VAL A 323 7.32 -7.27 3.68
CA VAL A 323 8.25 -6.27 3.09
C VAL A 323 9.13 -5.56 4.12
N GLY A 324 8.89 -5.76 5.43
CA GLY A 324 9.74 -5.25 6.50
C GLY A 324 9.18 -4.04 7.28
N VAL A 325 7.91 -3.68 7.09
CA VAL A 325 7.24 -2.68 7.93
C VAL A 325 7.03 -3.26 9.32
N GLN A 326 7.34 -2.50 10.36
CA GLN A 326 7.17 -2.95 11.74
C GLN A 326 5.70 -2.81 12.19
N TYR A 327 5.18 -3.73 13.00
CA TYR A 327 3.89 -3.49 13.66
C TYR A 327 4.10 -2.81 15.01
N ARG A 328 3.36 -1.73 15.30
CA ARG A 328 3.36 -1.05 16.61
C ARG A 328 1.96 -0.64 17.03
N GLU A 329 1.67 -0.61 18.33
CA GLU A 329 0.40 -0.09 18.85
C GLU A 329 0.65 1.21 19.61
N VAL A 330 0.53 2.36 18.92
CA VAL A 330 0.99 3.67 19.45
C VAL A 330 0.25 4.14 20.71
N TYR A 331 -0.93 3.59 21.02
CA TYR A 331 -1.76 4.09 22.11
C TYR A 331 -1.40 3.54 23.50
N ASN A 332 -0.50 2.55 23.60
CA ASN A 332 -0.16 1.91 24.87
C ASN A 332 1.36 1.79 25.08
N LEU A 333 2.12 2.81 24.69
CA LEU A 333 3.58 2.88 24.91
C LEU A 333 3.97 2.58 26.37
N ALA A 334 3.23 3.13 27.34
CA ALA A 334 3.48 2.86 28.75
C ALA A 334 3.32 1.37 29.12
N ALA A 335 2.36 0.66 28.50
CA ALA A 335 2.20 -0.78 28.72
C ALA A 335 3.29 -1.59 27.99
N GLU A 336 3.74 -1.14 26.81
CA GLU A 336 4.87 -1.73 26.09
C GLU A 336 6.20 -1.58 26.84
N GLU A 337 6.39 -0.44 27.49
CA GLU A 337 7.58 -0.07 28.27
C GLU A 337 7.60 -0.67 29.70
N ALA A 338 6.48 -1.22 30.17
CA ALA A 338 6.42 -1.89 31.46
C ALA A 338 7.57 -2.90 31.61
N LYS A 339 8.16 -2.98 32.80
CA LYS A 339 9.29 -3.88 33.07
C LYS A 339 8.83 -5.29 33.43
N THR A 340 7.65 -5.38 34.04
CA THR A 340 7.05 -6.64 34.48
C THR A 340 5.57 -6.67 34.17
N PHE A 341 5.00 -7.87 34.07
CA PHE A 341 3.56 -8.09 33.97
C PHE A 341 2.80 -7.48 35.15
N TYR A 342 3.42 -7.35 36.32
CA TYR A 342 2.79 -6.88 37.56
C TYR A 342 2.48 -5.39 37.59
N GLU A 343 3.13 -4.59 36.73
CA GLU A 343 2.84 -3.15 36.57
C GLU A 343 1.52 -2.90 35.83
N LEU A 344 0.93 -3.94 35.25
CA LEU A 344 -0.27 -3.84 34.43
C LEU A 344 -1.53 -3.99 35.28
N LYS A 345 -2.62 -3.45 34.75
CA LYS A 345 -3.96 -3.59 35.30
C LYS A 345 -4.96 -3.92 34.21
N ASP A 346 -6.06 -4.52 34.61
CA ASP A 346 -7.16 -4.79 33.69
C ASP A 346 -8.50 -4.88 34.42
N PHE A 347 -9.60 -5.11 33.70
CA PHE A 347 -10.95 -5.16 34.27
C PHE A 347 -11.54 -6.57 34.23
N ASP A 348 -12.09 -7.02 35.36
CA ASP A 348 -12.80 -8.30 35.46
C ASP A 348 -14.19 -8.25 34.79
N MET A 349 -14.93 -9.36 34.81
CA MET A 349 -16.27 -9.45 34.23
C MET A 349 -17.30 -8.50 34.86
N ASP A 350 -17.08 -8.06 36.11
CA ASP A 350 -17.90 -7.09 36.83
C ASP A 350 -17.41 -5.64 36.62
N LYS A 351 -16.44 -5.44 35.72
CA LYS A 351 -15.80 -4.16 35.40
C LYS A 351 -15.04 -3.54 36.57
N LYS A 352 -14.59 -4.35 37.51
CA LYS A 352 -13.70 -3.92 38.59
C LYS A 352 -12.26 -4.00 38.11
N GLU A 353 -11.48 -2.96 38.40
CA GLU A 353 -10.05 -2.95 38.12
C GLU A 353 -9.34 -3.99 39.00
N VAL A 354 -8.52 -4.83 38.38
CA VAL A 354 -7.70 -5.88 38.96
C VAL A 354 -6.25 -5.60 38.62
N SER A 355 -5.39 -5.57 39.64
CA SER A 355 -3.95 -5.41 39.44
C SER A 355 -3.33 -6.75 39.06
N MET A 356 -2.44 -6.78 38.07
CA MET A 356 -1.72 -8.01 37.74
C MET A 356 -0.72 -8.41 38.84
N GLU A 357 -0.38 -7.48 39.74
CA GLU A 357 0.40 -7.76 40.96
C GLU A 357 -0.28 -8.78 41.89
N GLU A 358 -1.60 -8.97 41.81
CA GLU A 358 -2.33 -10.01 42.55
C GLU A 358 -1.82 -11.43 42.21
N TYR A 359 -1.18 -11.59 41.04
CA TYR A 359 -0.61 -12.84 40.57
C TYR A 359 0.91 -12.95 40.80
N LYS A 360 1.48 -12.13 41.69
CA LYS A 360 2.91 -12.16 42.02
C LYS A 360 3.34 -13.53 42.55
N GLY A 361 4.47 -14.05 42.06
CA GLY A 361 4.99 -15.37 42.44
C GLY A 361 4.26 -16.57 41.81
N LYS A 362 3.26 -16.33 40.96
CA LYS A 362 2.51 -17.35 40.22
C LYS A 362 3.03 -17.49 38.79
N VAL A 363 2.89 -18.68 38.22
CA VAL A 363 3.02 -18.89 36.78
C VAL A 363 1.68 -18.53 36.16
N VAL A 364 1.65 -17.59 35.23
CA VAL A 364 0.40 -17.04 34.68
C VAL A 364 0.27 -17.40 33.20
N LEU A 365 -0.81 -18.09 32.85
CA LEU A 365 -1.17 -18.41 31.47
C LEU A 365 -2.28 -17.46 31.00
N VAL A 366 -1.93 -16.48 30.18
CA VAL A 366 -2.85 -15.49 29.61
C VAL A 366 -3.37 -16.01 28.26
N VAL A 367 -4.70 -16.06 28.09
CA VAL A 367 -5.33 -16.61 26.87
C VAL A 367 -6.44 -15.71 26.37
N ASN A 368 -6.42 -15.33 25.08
CA ASN A 368 -7.60 -14.73 24.45
C ASN A 368 -8.59 -15.82 24.06
N VAL A 369 -9.82 -15.77 24.56
CA VAL A 369 -10.78 -16.89 24.43
C VAL A 369 -11.98 -16.53 23.57
N SER A 370 -12.66 -17.56 23.07
CA SER A 370 -13.96 -17.41 22.44
C SER A 370 -14.88 -18.63 22.62
N SER A 371 -16.19 -18.40 22.58
CA SER A 371 -17.31 -19.32 22.72
C SER A 371 -17.74 -19.96 21.40
N LYS A 372 -17.69 -19.23 20.26
CA LYS A 372 -18.17 -19.75 18.96
C LYS A 372 -17.04 -20.11 17.99
N CYS A 373 -15.87 -20.48 18.52
CA CYS A 373 -14.72 -20.87 17.72
C CYS A 373 -14.61 -22.39 17.59
N GLY A 374 -14.11 -22.88 16.45
CA GLY A 374 -13.88 -24.32 16.25
C GLY A 374 -12.83 -24.92 17.19
N LEU A 375 -12.02 -24.08 17.83
CA LEU A 375 -10.99 -24.49 18.80
C LEU A 375 -11.52 -24.55 20.23
N THR A 376 -12.70 -23.99 20.50
CA THR A 376 -13.34 -23.92 21.82
C THR A 376 -13.53 -25.28 22.48
N PRO A 377 -14.04 -26.33 21.77
CA PRO A 377 -14.33 -27.62 22.40
C PRO A 377 -13.09 -28.38 22.90
N THR A 378 -11.90 -28.04 22.41
CA THR A 378 -10.63 -28.65 22.87
C THR A 378 -9.91 -27.76 23.86
N ASN A 379 -9.89 -26.44 23.63
CA ASN A 379 -9.10 -25.53 24.45
C ASN A 379 -9.65 -25.37 25.87
N TYR A 380 -10.95 -25.18 26.06
CA TYR A 380 -11.49 -25.01 27.42
C TYR A 380 -11.25 -26.24 28.31
N PRO A 381 -11.55 -27.48 27.86
CA PRO A 381 -11.26 -28.67 28.67
C PRO A 381 -9.79 -28.82 29.04
N GLU A 382 -8.88 -28.62 28.08
CA GLU A 382 -7.44 -28.79 28.36
C GLU A 382 -6.88 -27.68 29.26
N LEU A 383 -7.32 -26.43 29.09
CA LEU A 383 -6.97 -25.33 30.01
C LEU A 383 -7.46 -25.62 31.43
N GLN A 384 -8.71 -26.11 31.56
CA GLN A 384 -9.28 -26.47 32.85
C GLN A 384 -8.50 -27.62 33.49
N GLN A 385 -8.13 -28.63 32.71
CA GLN A 385 -7.32 -29.75 33.19
C GLN A 385 -5.95 -29.31 33.73
N LEU A 386 -5.26 -28.42 33.03
CA LEU A 386 -4.00 -27.84 33.52
C LEU A 386 -4.22 -27.06 34.81
N TYR A 387 -5.26 -26.23 34.84
CA TYR A 387 -5.57 -25.40 36.00
C TYR A 387 -5.90 -26.23 37.23
N GLU A 388 -6.78 -27.22 37.13
CA GLU A 388 -7.09 -28.15 38.22
C GLU A 388 -5.84 -28.86 38.76
N LYS A 389 -4.95 -29.26 37.86
CA LYS A 389 -3.74 -30.00 38.22
C LYS A 389 -2.69 -29.13 38.95
N TYR A 390 -2.54 -27.87 38.56
CA TYR A 390 -1.39 -27.05 38.98
C TYR A 390 -1.75 -25.76 39.74
N GLN A 391 -3.03 -25.44 39.94
CA GLN A 391 -3.42 -24.23 40.66
C GLN A 391 -2.87 -24.17 42.09
N GLU A 392 -2.81 -25.32 42.78
CA GLU A 392 -2.25 -25.42 44.13
C GLU A 392 -0.72 -25.22 44.14
N GLU A 393 -0.04 -25.58 43.05
CA GLU A 393 1.41 -25.39 42.86
C GLU A 393 1.76 -23.96 42.40
N GLY A 394 0.74 -23.19 42.01
CA GLY A 394 0.87 -21.77 41.68
C GLY A 394 0.64 -21.42 40.21
N LEU A 395 0.01 -22.28 39.40
CA LEU A 395 -0.49 -21.90 38.08
C LEU A 395 -1.77 -21.08 38.19
N VAL A 396 -1.89 -20.02 37.40
CA VAL A 396 -3.15 -19.30 37.21
C VAL A 396 -3.42 -19.12 35.72
N VAL A 397 -4.61 -19.52 35.27
CA VAL A 397 -5.07 -19.25 33.90
C VAL A 397 -5.94 -17.98 33.92
N LEU A 398 -5.64 -17.01 33.06
CA LEU A 398 -6.42 -15.78 32.93
C LEU A 398 -7.07 -15.74 31.53
N ALA A 399 -8.40 -15.77 31.49
CA ALA A 399 -9.15 -15.79 30.25
C ALA A 399 -9.66 -14.41 29.85
N PHE A 400 -9.37 -14.00 28.62
CA PHE A 400 -9.72 -12.69 28.05
C PHE A 400 -10.62 -12.87 26.83
N PRO A 401 -11.95 -12.81 26.96
CA PRO A 401 -12.86 -12.91 25.84
C PRO A 401 -12.63 -11.78 24.83
N CYS A 402 -12.62 -12.12 23.53
CA CYS A 402 -12.34 -11.16 22.47
C CYS A 402 -13.19 -11.41 21.23
N ASN A 403 -13.89 -10.39 20.73
CA ASN A 403 -14.77 -10.52 19.58
C ASN A 403 -14.09 -10.17 18.24
N GLN A 404 -12.79 -9.83 18.24
CA GLN A 404 -12.09 -9.38 17.04
C GLN A 404 -11.91 -10.50 15.99
N PHE A 405 -12.14 -11.77 16.31
CA PHE A 405 -11.83 -12.89 15.42
C PHE A 405 -13.11 -13.54 14.88
N LYS A 406 -13.53 -13.13 13.66
CA LYS A 406 -14.78 -13.55 12.98
C LYS A 406 -16.04 -13.36 13.84
N SER A 407 -16.03 -12.37 14.73
CA SER A 407 -17.16 -12.08 15.62
C SER A 407 -17.64 -13.32 16.41
N GLN A 408 -16.70 -14.17 16.83
CA GLN A 408 -16.99 -15.44 17.52
C GLN A 408 -17.29 -15.27 19.02
N GLU A 409 -17.19 -14.04 19.56
CA GLU A 409 -17.57 -13.67 20.92
C GLU A 409 -18.68 -12.60 20.99
N PRO A 410 -19.84 -12.84 20.36
CA PRO A 410 -20.86 -11.81 20.27
C PRO A 410 -21.57 -11.55 21.60
N GLY A 411 -21.59 -12.52 22.52
CA GLY A 411 -22.42 -12.48 23.73
C GLY A 411 -21.98 -11.47 24.79
N THR A 412 -22.88 -11.15 25.73
CA THR A 412 -22.60 -10.31 26.91
C THR A 412 -21.72 -11.05 27.93
N HIS A 413 -21.26 -10.37 28.98
CA HIS A 413 -20.46 -11.01 30.03
C HIS A 413 -21.22 -12.18 30.68
N GLU A 414 -22.52 -12.00 30.93
CA GLU A 414 -23.39 -13.01 31.52
C GLU A 414 -23.56 -14.22 30.60
N GLU A 415 -23.76 -13.98 29.29
CA GLU A 415 -23.90 -15.05 28.30
C GLU A 415 -22.60 -15.84 28.13
N ILE A 416 -21.45 -15.17 28.20
CA ILE A 416 -20.13 -15.81 28.14
C ILE A 416 -19.92 -16.69 29.36
N LEU A 417 -20.18 -16.17 30.56
CA LEU A 417 -20.06 -16.93 31.81
C LEU A 417 -21.02 -18.12 31.85
N GLU A 418 -22.25 -17.97 31.36
CA GLU A 418 -23.20 -19.07 31.25
C GLU A 418 -22.72 -20.13 30.25
N PHE A 419 -22.19 -19.71 29.09
CA PHE A 419 -21.67 -20.63 28.08
C PHE A 419 -20.53 -21.49 28.62
N VAL A 420 -19.58 -20.92 29.35
CA VAL A 420 -18.39 -21.66 29.79
C VAL A 420 -18.67 -22.67 30.92
N LYS A 421 -19.83 -22.59 31.59
CA LYS A 421 -20.26 -23.58 32.59
C LYS A 421 -20.31 -25.00 32.04
N GLN A 422 -20.63 -25.18 30.76
CA GLN A 422 -20.67 -26.50 30.14
C GLN A 422 -19.29 -27.20 30.13
N TYR A 423 -18.21 -26.43 30.26
CA TYR A 423 -16.84 -26.92 30.33
C TYR A 423 -16.31 -27.00 31.77
N ASN A 424 -17.14 -26.70 32.77
CA ASN A 424 -16.77 -26.64 34.19
C ASN A 424 -15.52 -25.78 34.46
N VAL A 425 -15.39 -24.67 33.73
CA VAL A 425 -14.23 -23.79 33.88
C VAL A 425 -14.27 -23.06 35.22
N THR A 426 -13.16 -23.08 35.96
CA THR A 426 -13.04 -22.47 37.30
C THR A 426 -11.98 -21.38 37.40
N PHE A 427 -11.22 -21.13 36.33
CA PHE A 427 -10.25 -20.03 36.29
C PHE A 427 -10.91 -18.67 36.00
N PRO A 428 -10.28 -17.55 36.41
CA PRO A 428 -10.87 -16.21 36.28
C PRO A 428 -11.00 -15.74 34.83
N PHE A 429 -12.07 -14.97 34.61
CA PHE A 429 -12.37 -14.28 33.35
C PHE A 429 -12.31 -12.78 33.54
N PHE A 430 -11.76 -12.11 32.54
CA PHE A 430 -11.76 -10.66 32.41
C PHE A 430 -12.91 -10.21 31.49
N GLU A 431 -13.26 -8.92 31.51
CA GLU A 431 -14.30 -8.40 30.63
C GLU A 431 -13.99 -8.64 29.15
N LYS A 432 -15.00 -8.61 28.29
CA LYS A 432 -14.76 -8.74 26.85
C LYS A 432 -14.13 -7.46 26.30
N HIS A 433 -12.95 -7.56 25.69
CA HIS A 433 -12.28 -6.41 25.09
C HIS A 433 -11.38 -6.79 23.91
N ASP A 434 -10.93 -5.79 23.16
CA ASP A 434 -10.01 -5.91 22.04
C ASP A 434 -8.59 -6.29 22.49
N VAL A 435 -7.94 -7.23 21.81
CA VAL A 435 -6.56 -7.64 22.08
C VAL A 435 -5.57 -7.12 21.04
N ASN A 436 -6.05 -6.52 19.95
CA ASN A 436 -5.29 -5.90 18.88
C ASN A 436 -5.77 -4.48 18.60
N GLY A 437 -4.90 -3.67 18.00
CA GLY A 437 -5.22 -2.32 17.52
C GLY A 437 -5.17 -1.25 18.60
N SER A 438 -5.69 -0.07 18.28
CA SER A 438 -5.61 1.11 19.17
C SER A 438 -6.28 0.92 20.53
N ASN A 439 -7.26 0.01 20.60
CA ASN A 439 -8.01 -0.29 21.81
C ASN A 439 -7.56 -1.62 22.44
N ALA A 440 -6.39 -2.13 22.06
CA ALA A 440 -5.85 -3.32 22.69
C ALA A 440 -5.70 -3.10 24.20
N ARG A 441 -6.01 -4.11 25.00
CA ARG A 441 -5.79 -4.06 26.46
C ARG A 441 -4.29 -3.90 26.79
N PRO A 442 -3.92 -3.25 27.90
CA PRO A 442 -2.53 -3.13 28.34
C PRO A 442 -1.81 -4.48 28.42
N VAL A 443 -2.46 -5.50 29.00
CA VAL A 443 -1.92 -6.87 29.12
C VAL A 443 -1.48 -7.44 27.77
N PHE A 444 -2.34 -7.38 26.76
CA PHE A 444 -1.99 -7.91 25.44
C PHE A 444 -0.98 -7.02 24.71
N THR A 445 -1.04 -5.70 24.89
CA THR A 445 -0.04 -4.79 24.32
C THR A 445 1.37 -5.19 24.79
N TYR A 446 1.56 -5.29 26.11
CA TYR A 446 2.81 -5.71 26.73
C TYR A 446 3.29 -7.07 26.22
N LEU A 447 2.42 -8.09 26.31
CA LEU A 447 2.80 -9.47 25.98
C LEU A 447 3.17 -9.65 24.50
N LYS A 448 2.44 -9.00 23.59
CA LYS A 448 2.77 -9.03 22.15
C LYS A 448 4.08 -8.33 21.83
N ALA A 449 4.41 -7.25 22.56
CA ALA A 449 5.65 -6.52 22.37
C ALA A 449 6.86 -7.32 22.89
N LYS A 450 6.77 -7.92 24.08
CA LYS A 450 7.87 -8.74 24.65
C LYS A 450 8.01 -10.11 23.97
N LEU A 451 6.90 -10.69 23.49
CA LEU A 451 6.88 -11.99 22.80
C LEU A 451 6.29 -11.83 21.37
N PRO A 452 7.09 -11.27 20.44
CA PRO A 452 6.67 -11.07 19.06
C PRO A 452 6.34 -12.39 18.37
N GLY A 453 5.38 -12.37 17.45
CA GLY A 453 5.05 -13.53 16.62
C GLY A 453 5.95 -13.60 15.38
N SER A 454 6.03 -14.77 14.74
CA SER A 454 6.90 -15.00 13.56
C SER A 454 6.56 -14.17 12.31
N PHE A 455 5.40 -13.49 12.29
CA PHE A 455 4.96 -12.61 11.20
C PHE A 455 4.19 -11.44 11.80
N GLY A 456 4.86 -10.66 12.66
CA GLY A 456 4.30 -9.55 13.40
C GLY A 456 3.77 -9.91 14.79
N ASN A 457 3.52 -8.87 15.57
CA ASN A 457 3.27 -9.00 17.01
C ASN A 457 1.79 -9.20 17.33
N PHE A 458 0.87 -8.83 16.44
CA PHE A 458 -0.58 -8.95 16.64
C PHE A 458 -1.04 -10.39 16.93
N VAL A 459 -2.10 -10.54 17.71
CA VAL A 459 -2.77 -11.83 17.94
C VAL A 459 -3.50 -12.24 16.66
N LYS A 460 -3.21 -13.44 16.14
CA LYS A 460 -3.72 -13.88 14.84
C LYS A 460 -5.12 -14.47 14.91
N TRP A 461 -5.48 -15.09 16.03
CA TRP A 461 -6.75 -15.78 16.18
C TRP A 461 -7.15 -15.95 17.65
N ASN A 462 -8.36 -16.45 17.88
CA ASN A 462 -8.81 -16.98 19.16
C ASN A 462 -7.84 -18.04 19.69
N PHE A 463 -7.64 -18.09 21.00
CA PHE A 463 -6.80 -19.03 21.71
C PHE A 463 -5.29 -18.89 21.45
N THR A 464 -4.78 -17.69 21.18
CA THR A 464 -3.34 -17.44 21.38
C THR A 464 -3.05 -17.44 22.88
N LYS A 465 -1.94 -18.04 23.32
CA LYS A 465 -1.56 -18.06 24.73
C LYS A 465 -0.21 -17.41 24.96
N PHE A 466 -0.05 -16.81 26.12
CA PHE A 466 1.22 -16.27 26.61
C PHE A 466 1.45 -16.82 28.01
N LEU A 467 2.63 -17.39 28.23
CA LEU A 467 3.06 -17.88 29.54
C LEU A 467 3.99 -16.84 30.15
N VAL A 468 3.72 -16.48 31.40
CA VAL A 468 4.47 -15.54 32.23
C VAL A 468 4.99 -16.30 33.44
N ASP A 469 6.25 -16.07 33.79
CA ASP A 469 6.89 -16.74 34.93
C ASP A 469 6.51 -16.14 36.30
N ARG A 470 7.07 -16.73 37.36
CA ARG A 470 6.84 -16.30 38.75
C ARG A 470 7.38 -14.92 39.11
N ASN A 471 8.20 -14.32 38.24
CA ASN A 471 8.77 -12.99 38.41
C ASN A 471 8.05 -11.94 37.54
N GLY A 472 6.97 -12.34 36.85
CA GLY A 472 6.19 -11.46 35.99
C GLY A 472 6.85 -11.23 34.62
N GLN A 473 7.84 -12.05 34.25
CA GLN A 473 8.52 -11.96 32.96
C GLN A 473 7.83 -12.84 31.92
N PRO A 474 7.56 -12.33 30.71
CA PRO A 474 7.02 -13.12 29.61
C PRO A 474 8.01 -14.22 29.22
N PHE A 475 7.56 -15.47 29.31
CA PHE A 475 8.39 -16.65 29.01
C PHE A 475 8.23 -17.09 27.56
N LYS A 476 6.99 -17.33 27.09
CA LYS A 476 6.74 -17.90 25.76
C LYS A 476 5.33 -17.62 25.24
N ARG A 477 5.21 -17.52 23.92
CA ARG A 477 3.94 -17.37 23.19
C ARG A 477 3.63 -18.65 22.42
N TYR A 478 2.37 -19.07 22.47
CA TYR A 478 1.86 -20.26 21.78
C TYR A 478 0.79 -19.88 20.76
N ALA A 479 0.82 -20.54 19.61
CA ALA A 479 -0.12 -20.34 18.53
C ALA A 479 -1.53 -20.83 18.91
N PRO A 480 -2.58 -20.32 18.23
CA PRO A 480 -3.95 -20.82 18.36
C PRO A 480 -4.09 -22.35 18.27
N THR A 481 -3.26 -22.98 17.43
CA THR A 481 -3.25 -24.42 17.17
C THR A 481 -2.43 -25.24 18.16
N ASP A 482 -1.63 -24.60 19.01
CA ASP A 482 -0.89 -25.29 20.06
C ASP A 482 -1.87 -25.64 21.18
N LEU A 483 -2.11 -26.93 21.35
CA LEU A 483 -3.03 -27.45 22.36
C LEU A 483 -2.47 -27.21 23.77
N PRO A 484 -3.28 -26.79 24.76
CA PRO A 484 -2.79 -26.52 26.10
C PRO A 484 -1.91 -27.62 26.71
N LEU A 485 -2.29 -28.89 26.55
CA LEU A 485 -1.50 -30.00 27.10
C LEU A 485 -0.15 -30.20 26.40
N SER A 486 0.05 -29.69 25.18
CA SER A 486 1.32 -29.90 24.45
C SER A 486 2.50 -29.13 25.05
N PHE A 487 2.22 -28.10 25.85
CA PHE A 487 3.23 -27.28 26.54
C PHE A 487 3.19 -27.41 28.06
N GLU A 488 2.62 -28.50 28.58
CA GLU A 488 2.59 -28.79 30.02
C GLU A 488 3.99 -28.80 30.67
N GLU A 489 5.01 -29.27 29.94
CA GLU A 489 6.39 -29.30 30.45
C GLU A 489 6.96 -27.90 30.69
N ASP A 490 6.63 -26.92 29.85
CA ASP A 490 7.04 -25.52 30.03
C ASP A 490 6.44 -24.97 31.35
N ILE A 491 5.18 -25.32 31.66
CA ILE A 491 4.52 -24.94 32.92
C ILE A 491 5.23 -25.57 34.11
N LYS A 492 5.50 -26.88 34.07
CA LYS A 492 6.21 -27.58 35.15
C LYS A 492 7.59 -26.98 35.41
N GLU A 493 8.32 -26.64 34.35
CA GLU A 493 9.63 -26.00 34.47
C GLU A 493 9.55 -24.69 35.27
N LEU A 494 8.58 -23.83 34.95
CA LEU A 494 8.39 -22.57 35.66
C LEU A 494 7.86 -22.76 37.08
N LEU A 495 7.01 -23.75 37.32
CA LEU A 495 6.52 -24.06 38.66
C LEU A 495 7.63 -24.59 39.58
N ALA A 496 8.61 -25.32 39.03
CA ALA A 496 9.74 -25.86 39.79
C ALA A 496 10.75 -24.78 40.20
N LYS A 497 10.79 -23.63 39.51
CA LYS A 497 11.63 -22.49 39.88
C LYS A 497 10.99 -21.77 41.07
N ALA A 498 11.80 -21.46 42.09
CA ALA A 498 11.36 -20.58 43.17
C ALA A 498 11.22 -19.13 42.64
N PRO A 499 10.28 -18.33 43.15
CA PRO A 499 10.27 -16.90 42.86
C PRO A 499 11.59 -16.29 43.33
N GLU A 500 12.23 -15.49 42.48
CA GLU A 500 13.48 -14.83 42.84
C GLU A 500 13.19 -13.77 43.93
N PRO A 501 14.06 -13.61 44.96
CA PRO A 501 13.91 -12.51 45.89
C PRO A 501 14.04 -11.19 45.13
N GLU A 502 13.15 -10.23 45.41
CA GLU A 502 13.21 -8.90 44.79
C GLU A 502 14.59 -8.29 45.02
N LYS A 503 15.34 -8.09 43.93
CA LYS A 503 16.55 -7.27 43.95
C LYS A 503 16.13 -5.84 44.28
N THR A 504 16.81 -5.21 45.23
CA THR A 504 16.56 -3.81 45.57
C THR A 504 16.97 -2.91 44.39
N GLU A 505 16.35 -1.71 44.25
CA GLU A 505 16.67 -0.76 43.16
C GLU A 505 18.15 -0.39 43.05
N GLU A 506 18.92 -0.62 44.12
CA GLU A 506 20.37 -0.43 44.18
C GLU A 506 21.14 -1.55 43.45
N GLU A 507 20.72 -2.81 43.61
CA GLU A 507 21.31 -3.98 42.96
C GLU A 507 20.97 -4.07 41.47
N ALA A 508 19.79 -3.57 41.07
CA ALA A 508 19.38 -3.51 39.66
C ALA A 508 20.15 -2.45 38.83
N LYS A 509 20.75 -1.45 39.49
CA LYS A 509 21.61 -0.45 38.83
C LYS A 509 23.04 -0.95 38.65
N GLU A 510 23.52 -1.82 39.54
CA GLU A 510 24.88 -2.35 39.50
C GLU A 510 25.07 -3.42 38.39
N GLU A 511 24.03 -4.19 38.04
CA GLU A 511 24.04 -5.13 36.91
C GLU A 511 23.84 -4.48 35.52
N ALA A 512 23.45 -3.20 35.46
CA ALA A 512 23.21 -2.49 34.21
C ALA A 512 24.47 -1.81 33.61
N GLU A 513 25.62 -1.87 34.29
CA GLU A 513 26.88 -1.38 33.73
C GLU A 513 27.57 -2.46 32.86
N PRO A 514 27.96 -2.15 31.61
CA PRO A 514 28.61 -3.12 30.75
C PRO A 514 30.04 -3.37 31.22
N VAL A 515 30.31 -4.59 31.70
CA VAL A 515 31.66 -5.11 31.90
C VAL A 515 32.38 -5.11 30.54
N LYS A 516 33.35 -4.21 30.38
CA LYS A 516 34.34 -4.30 29.29
C LYS A 516 35.12 -5.59 29.46
N SER A 517 34.95 -6.52 28.52
CA SER A 517 35.77 -7.71 28.40
C SER A 517 37.18 -7.32 27.93
N GLU A 518 38.17 -7.53 28.79
CA GLU A 518 39.58 -7.63 28.40
C GLU A 518 39.85 -9.00 27.75
N GLU A 519 40.74 -8.98 26.77
CA GLU A 519 41.23 -10.08 25.93
C GLU A 519 41.70 -11.33 26.71
N GLU A 520 41.41 -12.51 26.18
CA GLU A 520 42.35 -13.63 26.25
C GLU A 520 42.70 -14.18 24.86
N THR A 521 44.02 -14.18 24.66
CA THR A 521 44.86 -14.78 23.64
C THR A 521 44.45 -16.15 23.10
N ALA A 522 44.56 -16.32 21.79
CA ALA A 522 44.86 -17.61 21.17
C ALA A 522 45.94 -17.44 20.07
N THR A 523 47.05 -18.12 20.32
CA THR A 523 48.23 -18.31 19.47
C THR A 523 47.94 -18.98 18.14
N GLU A 524 48.54 -18.48 17.06
CA GLU A 524 48.98 -19.31 15.92
C GLU A 524 50.33 -18.84 15.36
N LYS A 525 51.18 -19.81 15.00
CA LYS A 525 52.59 -19.66 14.59
C LYS A 525 52.74 -19.65 13.05
N LYS A 526 53.87 -19.08 12.62
CA LYS A 526 54.58 -19.12 11.31
C LYS A 526 54.32 -17.89 10.42
N GLU A 527 55.29 -17.26 9.76
CA GLU A 527 56.70 -17.54 9.45
C GLU A 527 57.39 -16.21 9.03
N GLU A 528 58.67 -16.04 9.41
CA GLU A 528 59.78 -15.30 8.76
C GLU A 528 59.61 -13.90 8.08
N VAL A 529 60.04 -12.82 8.79
CA VAL A 529 61.29 -11.98 8.60
C VAL A 529 61.68 -11.50 7.17
N PRO A 530 62.32 -10.32 6.90
CA PRO A 530 62.64 -9.09 7.69
C PRO A 530 62.44 -7.72 6.95
N THR A 531 62.92 -6.65 7.62
CA THR A 531 63.45 -5.34 7.10
C THR A 531 62.41 -4.26 6.77
N GLU A 532 62.56 -2.99 7.14
CA GLU A 532 63.70 -2.17 7.59
C GLU A 532 63.16 -0.87 8.23
N LYS A 533 63.92 -0.26 9.17
CA LYS A 533 64.18 1.18 9.40
C LYS A 533 63.05 2.21 9.14
N LYS A 534 62.78 3.21 9.98
CA LYS A 534 63.68 4.16 10.67
C LYS A 534 62.78 5.07 11.55
N GLU A 535 63.25 5.50 12.73
CA GLU A 535 63.48 6.92 13.13
C GLU A 535 62.36 7.89 12.72
N GLU A 536 61.79 8.73 13.59
CA GLU A 536 62.48 9.66 14.48
C GLU A 536 61.46 10.34 15.43
N GLU A 537 61.89 10.52 16.68
CA GLU A 537 61.66 11.60 17.67
C GLU A 537 60.47 12.57 17.45
N ALA A 538 59.50 12.68 18.38
CA ALA A 538 59.55 13.34 19.70
C ALA A 538 59.75 14.89 19.63
N PRO A 539 59.41 15.67 20.68
CA PRO A 539 58.31 15.55 21.65
C PRO A 539 57.69 16.94 21.98
N ALA A 540 56.92 16.95 23.09
CA ALA A 540 56.81 18.04 24.06
C ALA A 540 55.83 19.19 23.71
N SER A 541 55.02 19.72 24.63
CA SER A 541 54.90 19.50 26.07
C SER A 541 53.74 20.34 26.65
N THR A 542 53.44 20.04 27.92
CA THR A 542 53.13 20.99 29.04
C THR A 542 51.77 21.69 29.01
N GLU A 543 50.88 21.31 29.95
CA GLU A 543 50.62 21.98 31.25
C GLU A 543 49.44 22.96 31.08
N GLU A 544 48.49 23.18 31.98
CA GLU A 544 48.44 23.19 33.45
C GLU A 544 46.92 23.09 33.84
N VAL A 545 46.51 22.28 34.82
CA VAL A 545 46.19 22.62 36.23
C VAL A 545 45.35 23.92 36.37
N THR A 546 44.13 23.93 36.95
CA THR A 546 43.87 24.13 38.40
C THR A 546 42.34 24.29 38.62
N THR A 547 41.71 23.49 39.50
CA THR A 547 41.16 23.82 40.86
C THR A 547 39.94 24.79 40.85
N ASP A 548 38.93 24.75 41.72
CA ASP A 548 38.75 24.16 43.05
C ASP A 548 37.26 24.29 43.49
N LYS A 549 36.83 23.34 44.34
CA LYS A 549 36.01 23.45 45.57
C LYS A 549 34.66 24.17 45.68
N LYS A 550 33.77 23.45 46.41
CA LYS A 550 33.14 23.71 47.75
C LYS A 550 31.60 23.52 47.70
N GLU A 551 31.01 22.44 48.24
CA GLU A 551 30.71 22.04 49.64
C GLU A 551 29.80 22.96 50.48
N GLU A 552 28.69 22.36 50.95
CA GLU A 552 27.91 22.50 52.22
C GLU A 552 26.37 22.49 51.96
N VAL A 553 25.43 21.99 52.77
CA VAL A 553 25.28 20.91 53.79
C VAL A 553 23.91 21.17 54.48
N THR A 554 23.04 20.13 54.62
CA THR A 554 21.92 19.94 55.61
C THR A 554 20.71 20.91 55.62
N THR A 555 19.47 20.60 56.03
CA THR A 555 18.83 19.53 56.84
C THR A 555 17.28 19.54 56.64
N SER A 556 16.65 18.44 57.06
CA SER A 556 15.23 18.06 57.18
C SER A 556 14.29 18.96 58.01
N GLU A 557 12.97 18.93 57.73
CA GLU A 557 11.90 18.62 58.72
C GLU A 557 10.51 18.44 58.08
N GLU A 558 9.65 17.71 58.82
CA GLU A 558 8.33 17.14 58.52
C GLU A 558 7.20 18.01 59.10
N GLU A 559 5.98 18.01 58.52
CA GLU A 559 4.66 17.92 59.20
C GLU A 559 3.46 18.27 58.27
N VAL A 560 2.36 17.55 58.49
CA VAL A 560 0.98 17.58 57.92
C VAL A 560 0.06 17.95 59.12
N PRO A 561 -1.13 18.62 59.06
CA PRO A 561 -2.35 18.15 58.34
C PRO A 561 -3.49 19.18 58.00
N SER A 562 -4.52 18.74 57.24
CA SER A 562 -5.94 18.64 57.68
C SER A 562 -7.02 18.77 56.57
N LYS A 563 -8.07 17.94 56.78
CA LYS A 563 -9.39 17.72 56.12
C LYS A 563 -10.25 18.93 55.72
N GLU A 564 -11.19 18.70 54.77
CA GLU A 564 -12.64 18.93 54.99
C GLU A 564 -13.54 18.18 53.96
N GLU A 565 -14.68 17.66 54.45
CA GLU A 565 -15.79 17.01 53.74
C GLU A 565 -16.91 18.01 53.39
N ALA A 566 -17.71 17.76 52.35
CA ALA A 566 -19.13 18.14 52.30
C ALA A 566 -19.95 17.31 51.30
N VAL A 567 -21.15 16.93 51.74
CA VAL A 567 -22.19 16.11 51.12
C VAL A 567 -23.42 16.97 50.77
N SER A 568 -24.13 16.68 49.66
CA SER A 568 -25.61 16.80 49.48
C SER A 568 -25.98 16.43 48.02
N THR A 569 -26.73 15.34 47.72
CA THR A 569 -28.21 15.25 47.49
C THR A 569 -28.75 16.27 46.47
N GLU A 570 -29.58 16.01 45.44
CA GLU A 570 -30.70 15.07 45.27
C GLU A 570 -31.29 15.16 43.82
N GLU A 571 -32.12 14.18 43.44
CA GLU A 571 -33.26 14.19 42.47
C GLU A 571 -33.11 14.08 40.91
N VAL A 572 -33.27 12.84 40.41
CA VAL A 572 -34.37 12.29 39.56
C VAL A 572 -35.09 13.19 38.52
N LYS A 573 -35.08 12.78 37.22
CA LYS A 573 -36.29 12.47 36.41
C LYS A 573 -36.04 11.83 35.02
N VAL A 574 -36.69 10.68 34.88
CA VAL A 574 -37.17 9.81 33.77
C VAL A 574 -37.58 10.46 32.43
N ALA A 575 -37.28 9.80 31.29
CA ALA A 575 -38.18 9.35 30.19
C ALA A 575 -37.38 9.04 28.89
N VAL A 576 -37.21 7.78 28.42
CA VAL A 576 -38.06 6.98 27.47
C VAL A 576 -38.55 7.83 26.27
N THR A 577 -38.24 7.59 24.99
CA THR A 577 -38.59 6.44 24.09
C THR A 577 -37.84 6.52 22.74
N ALA A 578 -37.63 5.36 22.12
CA ALA A 578 -37.21 5.10 20.74
C ALA A 578 -38.32 5.45 19.70
N PRO A 579 -38.29 5.08 18.41
CA PRO A 579 -37.76 3.84 17.79
C PRO A 579 -36.42 3.97 17.05
#